data_AF-A0A4V1XSZ2-F1
#
_entry.id   AF-A0A4V1XSZ2-F1
#
_cell.length_a   1.000
_cell.length_b   1.000
_cell.length_c   1.000
_cell.angle_alpha   90.00
_cell.angle_beta   90.00
_cell.angle_gamma   90.00
#
_symmetry.space_group_name_H-M   'P 1'
#
loop_
_entity.id
_entity.type
_entity.pdbx_description
1 polymer ?
#
loop_
_entity_poly.entity_id
_entity_poly.type
_entity_poly.pdbx_seq_one_letter_code
_entity_poly.pdbx_strand_id
1 'polypeptide(L)'
;MPLWEIFHTAAAFAAPLSKALLVQNITAYYVNAGLPAFYVNVLFRQMAGEDMWIGGRPAAAFPGADPEPEPLARPFVRLSIQHLAVHQPNETAMVAMCDRIDKWLSPHFEDYDWEYNIEQPPRALWRINGIIPPPSGSEAERKWVEEGRPSKWY
;
A
#
# COMPACT_ATOMS: atom_id res chain seq x y z
N MET A 1 3.44 -10.13 4.62
CA MET A 1 2.56 -8.97 4.76
C MET A 1 3.23 -7.74 4.21
N PRO A 2 2.61 -7.15 3.19
CA PRO A 2 2.34 -5.74 3.20
C PRO A 2 0.91 -5.48 3.72
N LEU A 3 0.77 -4.53 4.64
CA LEU A 3 -0.52 -3.90 4.95
C LEU A 3 -0.53 -2.53 4.28
N TRP A 4 -1.54 -2.27 3.46
CA TRP A 4 -1.80 -0.97 2.85
C TRP A 4 -3.07 -0.39 3.47
N GLU A 5 -2.95 0.78 4.08
CA GLU A 5 -4.08 1.60 4.49
C GLU A 5 -4.17 2.81 3.57
N ILE A 6 -5.26 2.90 2.83
CA ILE A 6 -5.50 3.93 1.81
C ILE A 6 -6.62 4.84 2.31
N PHE A 7 -6.23 6.01 2.78
CA PHE A 7 -7.14 7.06 3.22
C PHE A 7 -7.45 7.97 2.05
N HIS A 8 -8.73 8.23 1.82
CA HIS A 8 -9.14 8.97 0.62
C HIS A 8 -10.41 9.78 0.87
N THR A 9 -10.59 10.87 0.13
CA THR A 9 -11.85 11.63 0.12
C THR A 9 -12.93 10.86 -0.64
N ALA A 10 -14.20 11.22 -0.46
CA ALA A 10 -15.30 10.58 -1.18
C ALA A 10 -15.22 10.74 -2.72
N ALA A 11 -14.50 11.74 -3.21
CA ALA A 11 -14.30 11.96 -4.65
C ALA A 11 -13.28 10.97 -5.26
N ALA A 12 -12.34 10.45 -4.46
CA ALA A 12 -11.38 9.45 -4.92
C ALA A 12 -12.03 8.08 -5.07
N PHE A 13 -11.64 7.33 -6.11
CA PHE A 13 -12.14 5.98 -6.38
C PHE A 13 -13.67 5.88 -6.56
N ALA A 14 -14.32 6.94 -7.03
CA ALA A 14 -15.78 6.99 -7.21
C ALA A 14 -16.31 5.92 -8.19
N ALA A 15 -15.49 5.48 -9.15
CA ALA A 15 -15.84 4.40 -10.06
C ALA A 15 -15.87 3.04 -9.31
N PRO A 16 -16.96 2.25 -9.43
CA PRO A 16 -17.15 1.01 -8.65
C PRO A 16 -15.99 0.00 -8.72
N LEU A 17 -15.27 -0.05 -9.84
CA LEU A 17 -14.21 -1.02 -10.09
C LEU A 17 -12.80 -0.50 -9.78
N SER A 18 -12.65 0.80 -9.50
CA SER A 18 -11.31 1.40 -9.33
C SER A 18 -10.56 0.82 -8.12
N LYS A 19 -11.25 0.63 -6.99
CA LYS A 19 -10.68 -0.04 -5.80
C LYS A 19 -10.29 -1.49 -6.08
N ALA A 20 -11.17 -2.24 -6.75
CA ALA A 20 -10.94 -3.66 -7.02
C ALA A 20 -9.73 -3.86 -7.96
N LEU A 21 -9.61 -3.05 -9.01
CA LEU A 21 -8.47 -3.09 -9.92
C LEU A 21 -7.17 -2.71 -9.22
N LEU A 22 -7.18 -1.66 -8.39
CA LEU A 22 -6.01 -1.27 -7.60
C LEU A 22 -5.57 -2.41 -6.66
N VAL A 23 -6.50 -3.05 -5.96
CA VAL A 23 -6.20 -4.19 -5.07
C VAL A 23 -5.58 -5.34 -5.85
N GLN A 24 -6.14 -5.72 -7.00
CA GLN A 24 -5.58 -6.78 -7.84
C GLN A 24 -4.14 -6.47 -8.26
N ASN A 25 -3.89 -5.22 -8.67
CA ASN A 25 -2.57 -4.77 -9.07
C ASN A 25 -1.58 -4.76 -7.89
N ILE A 26 -1.98 -4.25 -6.72
CA ILE A 26 -1.16 -4.29 -5.50
C ILE A 26 -0.82 -5.75 -5.15
N THR A 27 -1.81 -6.65 -5.13
CA THR A 27 -1.57 -8.07 -4.85
C THR A 27 -0.61 -8.69 -5.87
N ALA A 28 -0.80 -8.43 -7.16
CA ALA A 28 0.07 -8.93 -8.21
C ALA A 28 1.52 -8.45 -8.05
N TYR A 29 1.75 -7.18 -7.65
CA TYR A 29 3.09 -6.65 -7.39
C TYR A 29 3.88 -7.51 -6.39
N TYR A 30 3.27 -7.89 -5.28
CA TYR A 30 3.92 -8.71 -4.25
C TYR A 30 3.99 -10.20 -4.59
N VAL A 31 2.96 -10.73 -5.27
CA VAL A 31 2.97 -12.12 -5.75
C VAL A 31 4.10 -12.32 -6.77
N ASN A 32 4.32 -11.35 -7.66
CA ASN A 32 5.43 -11.39 -8.62
C ASN A 32 6.81 -11.33 -7.93
N ALA A 33 6.87 -10.82 -6.70
CA ALA A 33 8.06 -10.86 -5.84
C ALA A 33 8.17 -12.17 -5.02
N GLY A 34 7.26 -13.13 -5.22
CA GLY A 34 7.27 -14.45 -4.58
C GLY A 34 6.52 -14.54 -3.25
N LEU A 35 5.78 -13.49 -2.84
CA LEU A 35 5.01 -13.54 -1.60
C LEU A 35 3.67 -14.26 -1.80
N PRO A 36 3.18 -15.01 -0.80
CA PRO A 36 1.83 -15.56 -0.82
C PRO A 36 0.77 -14.46 -1.00
N ALA A 37 -0.21 -14.64 -1.89
CA ALA A 37 -1.23 -13.62 -2.17
C ALA A 37 -1.99 -13.17 -0.92
N PHE A 38 -2.30 -14.11 0.00
CA PHE A 38 -2.99 -13.83 1.25
C PHE A 38 -2.15 -13.04 2.27
N TYR A 39 -0.88 -12.75 1.98
CA TYR A 39 -0.11 -11.77 2.74
C TYR A 39 -0.52 -10.34 2.42
N VAL A 40 -1.20 -10.06 1.32
CA VAL A 40 -1.44 -8.69 0.88
C VAL A 40 -2.78 -8.21 1.42
N ASN A 41 -2.73 -7.30 2.39
CA ASN A 41 -3.92 -6.68 2.96
C ASN A 41 -4.03 -5.25 2.46
N VAL A 42 -5.18 -4.87 1.88
CA VAL A 42 -5.46 -3.50 1.44
C VAL A 42 -6.77 -3.05 2.07
N LEU A 43 -6.70 -1.97 2.85
CA LEU A 43 -7.83 -1.38 3.56
C LEU A 43 -8.09 0.02 3.01
N PHE A 44 -9.29 0.28 2.51
CA PHE A 44 -9.73 1.63 2.15
C PHE A 44 -10.46 2.27 3.33
N ARG A 45 -10.05 3.48 3.69
CA ARG A 45 -10.68 4.30 4.72
C ARG A 45 -11.13 5.61 4.08
N GLN A 46 -12.42 5.70 3.77
CA GLN A 46 -12.98 6.96 3.29
C GLN A 46 -13.05 7.95 4.45
N MET A 47 -12.49 9.14 4.24
CA MET A 47 -12.56 10.26 5.16
C MET A 47 -13.71 11.18 4.74
N ALA A 48 -14.44 11.74 5.70
CA ALA A 48 -15.34 12.85 5.42
C ALA A 48 -14.52 14.04 4.88
N GLY A 49 -15.14 14.89 4.05
CA GLY A 49 -14.42 15.99 3.39
C GLY A 49 -13.84 16.98 4.41
N GLU A 50 -14.51 17.13 5.54
CA GLU A 50 -14.14 17.94 6.70
C GLU A 50 -13.10 17.29 7.63
N ASP A 51 -12.72 16.03 7.42
CA ASP A 51 -11.80 15.28 8.31
C ASP A 51 -10.42 15.05 7.69
N MET A 52 -10.18 15.54 6.47
CA MET A 52 -8.89 15.44 5.80
C MET A 52 -8.33 16.84 5.55
N TRP A 53 -7.21 17.16 6.19
CA TRP A 53 -6.60 18.48 6.15
C TRP A 53 -5.14 18.38 5.70
N ILE A 54 -4.74 19.25 4.78
CA ILE A 54 -3.39 19.29 4.20
C ILE A 54 -2.93 20.74 4.18
N GLY A 55 -1.79 21.02 4.81
CA GLY A 55 -1.27 22.38 4.92
C GLY A 55 -2.23 23.36 5.61
N GLY A 56 -3.08 22.89 6.54
CA GLY A 56 -4.07 23.71 7.25
C GLY A 56 -5.33 24.03 6.44
N ARG A 57 -5.57 23.36 5.31
CA ARG A 57 -6.76 23.52 4.46
C ARG A 57 -7.48 22.18 4.31
N PRO A 58 -8.80 22.15 4.04
CA PRO A 58 -9.47 20.92 3.64
C PRO A 58 -8.76 20.31 2.43
N ALA A 59 -8.67 18.98 2.36
CA ALA A 59 -7.94 18.28 1.30
C ALA A 59 -8.46 18.61 -0.11
N ALA A 60 -9.77 18.85 -0.24
CA ALA A 60 -10.38 19.30 -1.49
C ALA A 60 -9.95 20.72 -1.94
N ALA A 61 -9.27 21.48 -1.08
CA ALA A 61 -8.74 22.81 -1.35
C ALA A 61 -7.19 22.83 -1.33
N PHE A 62 -6.55 21.66 -1.27
CA PHE A 62 -5.10 21.54 -1.41
C PHE A 62 -4.73 21.86 -2.88
N PRO A 63 -3.79 22.77 -3.13
CA PRO A 63 -3.42 23.17 -4.50
C PRO A 63 -2.65 22.08 -5.27
N GLY A 64 -2.33 20.95 -4.63
CA GLY A 64 -1.60 19.88 -5.29
C GLY A 64 -0.17 20.27 -5.67
N ALA A 65 0.37 19.58 -6.67
CA ALA A 65 1.69 19.86 -7.25
C ALA A 65 1.67 20.98 -8.30
N ASP A 66 0.50 21.41 -8.77
CA ASP A 66 0.37 22.34 -9.90
C ASP A 66 0.23 23.81 -9.43
N PRO A 67 1.06 24.73 -9.94
CA PRO A 67 1.13 26.11 -9.44
C PRO A 67 0.09 27.08 -10.04
N GLU A 68 -0.78 26.63 -10.95
CA GLU A 68 -1.68 27.50 -11.73
C GLU A 68 -3.09 27.66 -11.13
N PRO A 69 -3.78 28.79 -11.41
CA PRO A 69 -4.97 29.21 -10.69
C PRO A 69 -6.26 28.70 -11.33
N GLU A 70 -6.49 27.39 -11.39
CA GLU A 70 -7.83 26.82 -11.61
C GLU A 70 -7.88 25.39 -11.03
N PRO A 71 -8.44 25.19 -9.81
CA PRO A 71 -8.42 23.89 -9.16
C PRO A 71 -9.67 23.12 -9.53
N LEU A 72 -9.54 22.14 -10.41
CA LEU A 72 -10.06 20.85 -9.96
C LEU A 72 -8.93 20.24 -9.14
N ALA A 73 -8.83 20.67 -7.88
CA ALA A 73 -7.93 20.06 -6.92
C ALA A 73 -8.16 18.55 -6.99
N ARG A 74 -7.12 17.81 -7.41
CA ARG A 74 -7.24 16.37 -7.56
C ARG A 74 -7.61 15.79 -6.20
N PRO A 75 -8.52 14.80 -6.14
CA PRO A 75 -8.83 14.16 -4.87
C PRO A 75 -7.54 13.66 -4.22
N PHE A 76 -7.31 14.03 -2.96
CA PHE A 76 -6.10 13.58 -2.27
C PHE A 76 -6.24 12.15 -1.75
N VAL A 77 -5.17 11.35 -1.89
CA VAL A 77 -5.07 9.99 -1.36
C VAL A 77 -3.79 9.84 -0.52
N ARG A 78 -3.95 9.39 0.73
CA ARG A 78 -2.84 9.09 1.63
C ARG A 78 -2.68 7.59 1.82
N LEU A 79 -1.47 7.06 1.58
CA LEU A 79 -1.19 5.62 1.72
C LEU A 79 -0.21 5.35 2.85
N SER A 80 -0.64 4.65 3.91
CA SER A 80 0.27 4.12 4.93
C SER A 80 0.55 2.66 4.64
N ILE A 81 1.82 2.29 4.51
CA ILE A 81 2.23 0.95 4.10
C ILE A 81 3.13 0.35 5.17
N GLN A 82 2.87 -0.89 5.59
CA GLN A 82 3.75 -1.64 6.48
C GLN A 82 4.33 -2.86 5.77
N HIS A 83 5.65 -2.96 5.64
CA HIS A 83 6.35 -4.13 5.09
C HIS A 83 6.96 -4.97 6.22
N LEU A 84 6.25 -6.03 6.64
CA LEU A 84 6.73 -6.95 7.69
C LEU A 84 7.33 -8.24 7.10
N ALA A 85 7.03 -8.54 5.82
CA ALA A 85 7.52 -9.75 5.15
C ALA A 85 9.04 -9.75 5.01
N VAL A 86 9.55 -8.68 4.42
CA VAL A 86 10.93 -8.51 3.99
C VAL A 86 11.34 -7.10 4.36
N HIS A 87 12.41 -6.98 5.14
CA HIS A 87 12.99 -5.68 5.50
C HIS A 87 14.13 -5.33 4.54
N GLN A 88 14.22 -4.06 4.20
CA GLN A 88 15.38 -3.54 3.48
C GLN A 88 16.54 -3.37 4.46
N PRO A 89 17.76 -3.82 4.10
CA PRO A 89 18.87 -3.93 5.04
C PRO A 89 19.51 -2.58 5.40
N ASN A 90 19.29 -1.53 4.60
CA ASN A 90 19.89 -0.22 4.76
C ASN A 90 19.12 0.85 3.97
N GLU A 91 19.47 2.11 4.19
CA GLU A 91 18.84 3.27 3.55
C GLU A 91 18.90 3.23 2.02
N THR A 92 20.04 2.85 1.43
CA THR A 92 20.17 2.74 -0.04
C THR A 92 19.15 1.74 -0.62
N ALA A 93 18.97 0.59 0.03
CA ALA A 93 17.97 -0.39 -0.37
C ALA A 93 16.53 0.10 -0.13
N MET A 94 16.30 0.91 0.91
CA MET A 94 15.00 1.55 1.16
C MET A 94 14.64 2.57 0.08
N VAL A 95 15.57 3.47 -0.28
CA VAL A 95 15.36 4.45 -1.36
C VAL A 95 15.12 3.74 -2.69
N ALA A 96 15.94 2.74 -3.04
CA ALA A 96 15.74 1.97 -4.26
C ALA A 96 14.40 1.21 -4.28
N MET A 97 13.88 0.83 -3.12
CA MET A 97 12.54 0.25 -3.01
C MET A 97 11.46 1.31 -3.26
N CYS A 98 11.58 2.51 -2.67
CA CYS A 98 10.68 3.62 -2.95
C CYS A 98 10.67 3.97 -4.45
N ASP A 99 11.84 4.08 -5.10
CA ASP A 99 11.90 4.37 -6.55
C ASP A 99 11.11 3.36 -7.40
N ARG A 100 11.17 2.06 -7.04
CA ARG A 100 10.40 1.01 -7.71
C ARG A 100 8.90 1.12 -7.43
N ILE A 101 8.53 1.51 -6.22
CA ILE A 101 7.15 1.69 -5.81
C ILE A 101 6.58 2.94 -6.48
N ASP A 102 7.31 4.04 -6.55
CA ASP A 102 6.93 5.27 -7.25
C ASP A 102 6.64 4.99 -8.71
N LYS A 103 7.58 4.34 -9.41
CA LYS A 103 7.39 3.95 -10.81
C LYS A 103 6.14 3.11 -11.04
N TRP A 104 5.79 2.26 -10.06
CA TRP A 104 4.63 1.39 -10.14
C TRP A 104 3.32 2.08 -9.75
N LEU A 105 3.36 2.98 -8.75
CA LEU A 105 2.19 3.72 -8.26
C LEU A 105 1.78 4.83 -9.21
N SER A 106 2.72 5.55 -9.84
CA SER A 106 2.40 6.73 -10.64
C SER A 106 1.25 6.53 -11.64
N PRO A 107 1.21 5.45 -12.47
CA PRO A 107 0.10 5.23 -13.41
C PRO A 107 -1.27 4.98 -12.75
N HIS A 108 -1.29 4.59 -11.48
CA HIS A 108 -2.52 4.36 -10.71
C HIS A 108 -3.02 5.64 -10.03
N PHE A 109 -2.19 6.68 -9.94
CA PHE A 109 -2.46 7.88 -9.17
C PHE A 109 -2.31 9.19 -9.98
N GLU A 110 -2.34 9.13 -11.31
CA GLU A 110 -2.26 10.31 -12.18
C GLU A 110 -3.39 11.32 -11.93
N ASP A 111 -4.59 10.82 -11.61
CA ASP A 111 -5.78 11.62 -11.32
C ASP A 111 -5.88 12.09 -9.86
N TYR A 112 -4.87 11.80 -9.02
CA TYR A 112 -4.88 12.11 -7.59
C TYR A 112 -3.64 12.92 -7.20
N ASP A 113 -3.80 13.78 -6.20
CA ASP A 113 -2.64 14.15 -5.38
C ASP A 113 -2.44 13.04 -4.36
N TRP A 114 -1.21 12.59 -4.15
CA TRP A 114 -0.97 11.44 -3.29
C TRP A 114 0.33 11.55 -2.50
N GLU A 115 0.32 10.93 -1.33
CA GLU A 115 1.48 10.81 -0.45
C GLU A 115 1.49 9.39 0.13
N TYR A 116 2.68 8.83 0.34
CA TYR A 116 2.83 7.59 1.08
C TYR A 116 4.04 7.59 2.02
N ASN A 117 3.99 6.67 2.98
CA ASN A 117 5.16 6.26 3.75
C ASN A 117 5.18 4.74 3.87
N ILE A 118 6.38 4.19 4.12
CA ILE A 118 6.57 2.76 4.39
C ILE A 118 7.22 2.61 5.75
N GLU A 119 6.58 1.85 6.63
CA GLU A 119 7.14 1.38 7.88
C GLU A 119 7.61 -0.07 7.74
N GLN A 120 8.65 -0.44 8.48
CA GLN A 120 9.14 -1.83 8.58
C GLN A 120 9.10 -2.31 10.04
N PRO A 121 7.90 -2.60 10.59
CA PRO A 121 7.76 -3.07 11.97
C PRO A 121 8.46 -4.41 12.21
N PRO A 122 8.89 -4.73 13.45
CA PRO A 122 9.60 -5.99 13.73
C PRO A 122 8.83 -7.24 13.28
N ARG A 123 9.36 -7.96 12.28
CA ARG A 123 8.81 -9.23 11.77
C ARG A 123 8.49 -10.25 12.87
N ALA A 124 9.30 -10.30 13.92
CA ALA A 124 9.13 -11.24 15.03
C ALA A 124 7.79 -11.09 15.79
N LEU A 125 7.12 -9.95 15.65
CA LEU A 125 5.81 -9.66 16.26
C LEU A 125 4.63 -9.91 15.31
N TRP A 126 4.88 -10.39 14.09
CA TRP A 126 3.83 -10.68 13.12
C TRP A 126 3.34 -12.14 13.22
N ARG A 127 2.01 -12.33 13.20
CA ARG A 127 1.36 -13.65 13.17
C ARG A 127 0.22 -13.64 12.15
N ILE A 128 -0.07 -14.80 11.55
CA ILE A 128 -1.29 -15.04 10.76
C ILE A 128 -1.97 -16.26 11.36
N ASN A 129 -3.22 -16.14 11.81
CA ASN A 129 -3.94 -17.21 12.53
C ASN A 129 -3.13 -17.79 13.72
N GLY A 130 -2.37 -16.94 14.41
CA GLY A 130 -1.48 -17.34 15.50
C GLY A 130 -0.17 -18.01 15.07
N ILE A 131 0.05 -18.24 13.77
CA ILE A 131 1.23 -18.91 13.23
C ILE A 131 2.31 -17.87 12.89
N ILE A 132 3.57 -18.17 13.23
CA ILE A 132 4.72 -17.39 12.79
C ILE A 132 4.89 -17.60 11.29
N PRO A 133 4.90 -16.55 10.45
CA PRO A 133 5.11 -16.73 9.02
C PRO A 133 6.53 -17.24 8.71
N PRO A 134 6.69 -18.14 7.73
CA PRO A 134 7.98 -18.71 7.37
C PRO A 134 9.02 -17.65 6.96
N PRO A 135 10.34 -17.92 7.10
CA PRO A 135 11.37 -17.03 6.59
C PRO A 135 11.18 -16.79 5.09
N SER A 136 11.50 -15.57 4.64
CA SER A 136 11.34 -15.23 3.22
C SER A 136 12.21 -16.11 2.34
N GLY A 137 11.64 -16.62 1.24
CA GLY A 137 12.30 -17.51 0.28
C GLY A 137 12.46 -18.97 0.74
N SER A 138 12.01 -19.32 1.95
CA SER A 138 12.10 -20.68 2.48
C SER A 138 11.15 -21.66 1.75
N GLU A 139 11.40 -22.97 1.88
CA GLU A 139 10.51 -23.99 1.31
C GLU A 139 9.10 -23.92 1.90
N ALA A 140 9.00 -23.59 3.19
CA ALA A 140 7.74 -23.38 3.87
C ALA A 140 6.96 -22.18 3.31
N GLU A 141 7.64 -21.09 2.94
CA GLU A 141 6.98 -19.94 2.30
C GLU A 141 6.49 -20.32 0.89
N ARG A 142 7.28 -21.07 0.12
CA ARG A 142 6.85 -21.59 -1.19
C ARG A 142 5.61 -22.47 -1.07
N LYS A 143 5.56 -23.34 -0.07
CA LYS A 143 4.35 -24.13 0.22
C LYS A 143 3.14 -23.25 0.54
N TRP A 144 3.32 -22.16 1.29
CA TRP A 144 2.24 -21.20 1.54
C TRP A 144 1.77 -20.47 0.27
N VAL A 145 2.68 -20.18 -0.66
CA VAL A 145 2.31 -19.65 -1.99
C VAL A 145 1.42 -20.63 -2.74
N GLU A 146 1.82 -21.90 -2.81
CA GLU A 146 1.09 -22.96 -3.51
C GLU A 146 -0.28 -23.27 -2.87
N GLU A 147 -0.33 -23.34 -1.54
CA GLU A 147 -1.56 -23.64 -0.80
C GLU A 147 -2.53 -22.44 -0.73
N GLY A 148 -2.04 -21.22 -0.93
CA GLY A 148 -2.85 -20.00 -0.83
C GLY A 148 -3.38 -19.70 0.57
N ARG A 149 -2.83 -20.33 1.61
CA ARG A 149 -3.28 -20.18 3.00
C ARG A 149 -2.15 -20.42 4.01
N PRO A 150 -2.27 -19.91 5.25
CA PRO A 150 -1.31 -20.24 6.30
C PRO A 150 -1.47 -21.70 6.74
N SER A 151 -0.35 -22.40 6.93
CA SER A 151 -0.28 -23.78 7.43
C SER A 151 0.94 -23.96 8.36
N LYS A 152 0.89 -24.88 9.33
CA LYS A 152 2.03 -25.11 10.25
C LYS A 152 3.24 -25.66 9.48
N TRP A 153 4.45 -25.22 9.84
CA TRP A 153 5.70 -25.52 9.11
C TRP A 153 6.95 -25.65 10.00
N TYR A 154 6.79 -25.62 11.33
CA TYR A 154 7.84 -25.76 12.34
C TYR A 154 7.68 -27.05 13.13
#